data_AF-A0A0S4LSP7-F1
#
_entry.id   AF-A0A0S4LSP7-F1
#
_cell.length_a   1.000
_cell.length_b   1.000
_cell.length_c   1.000
_cell.angle_alpha   90.00
_cell.angle_beta   90.00
_cell.angle_gamma   90.00
#
_symmetry.space_group_name_H-M   'P 1'
#
loop_
_entity.id
_entity.type
_entity.pdbx_description
1 polymer ?
#
loop_
_entity_poly.entity_id
_entity_poly.type
_entity_poly.pdbx_seq_one_letter_code
_entity_poly.pdbx_strand_id
1 'polypeptide(L)'
;MIDPEPQERGTVHPDNAMDMPVMAGRASLSGIQPKLTLIEQDGKFRPAREKELSTHIGKFPSPRHEDLTTNEYLTTMALKAFLPGDNIVDLHMGRIEGFMEQALIIKRFDRTADGHRVHFEEFNQLLGYPSEAKYGESHKSMADFIRVACPLKFIDSTCASSPDSCSAIPICI
;
A
#
# COMPACT_ATOMS: atom_id res chain seq x y z
N MET A 1 -13.76 -26.51 -16.70
CA MET A 1 -12.76 -25.73 -15.93
C MET A 1 -13.07 -26.03 -14.49
N ILE A 2 -12.30 -26.92 -13.87
CA ILE A 2 -12.49 -27.31 -12.46
C ILE A 2 -11.80 -26.20 -11.68
N ASP A 3 -12.60 -25.33 -11.08
CA ASP A 3 -12.14 -24.36 -10.11
C ASP A 3 -11.51 -25.14 -8.94
N PRO A 4 -10.22 -24.97 -8.62
CA PRO A 4 -9.66 -25.58 -7.43
C PRO A 4 -10.45 -25.09 -6.21
N GLU A 5 -10.80 -26.00 -5.30
CA GLU A 5 -11.55 -25.66 -4.09
C GLU A 5 -10.91 -24.45 -3.41
N PRO A 6 -11.71 -23.46 -2.94
CA PRO A 6 -11.19 -22.33 -2.19
C PRO A 6 -10.40 -22.90 -1.00
N GLN A 7 -9.07 -22.72 -1.02
CA GLN A 7 -8.29 -23.02 0.17
C GLN A 7 -8.89 -22.17 1.28
N GLU A 8 -9.44 -22.82 2.31
CA GLU A 8 -10.06 -22.13 3.43
C GLU A 8 -9.06 -21.12 3.98
N ARG A 9 -9.29 -19.84 3.67
CA ARG A 9 -8.64 -18.72 4.33
C ARG A 9 -9.16 -18.78 5.75
N GLY A 10 -8.43 -19.47 6.63
CA GLY A 10 -8.75 -19.50 8.04
C GLY A 10 -9.06 -18.08 8.49
N THR A 11 -10.25 -17.89 9.06
CA THR A 11 -10.70 -16.60 9.56
C THR A 11 -9.74 -16.15 10.65
N VAL A 12 -8.78 -15.30 10.28
CA VAL A 12 -7.88 -14.72 11.24
C VAL A 12 -8.65 -13.63 11.97
N HIS A 13 -8.97 -13.89 13.23
CA HIS A 13 -9.58 -12.90 14.10
C HIS A 13 -8.47 -11.98 14.64
N PRO A 14 -8.49 -10.67 14.30
CA PRO A 14 -7.50 -9.71 14.81
C PRO A 14 -7.55 -9.52 16.33
N ASP A 15 -8.55 -10.11 17.01
CA ASP A 15 -8.75 -10.04 18.46
C ASP A 15 -7.97 -11.11 19.25
N ASN A 16 -7.32 -12.07 18.59
CA ASN A 16 -6.51 -13.09 19.26
C ASN A 16 -5.01 -12.76 19.15
N ALA A 17 -4.38 -12.46 20.30
CA ALA A 17 -2.95 -12.18 20.40
C ALA A 17 -2.04 -13.33 19.87
N MET A 18 -2.57 -14.57 19.82
CA MET A 18 -1.86 -15.75 19.31
C MET A 18 -1.95 -15.92 17.79
N ASP A 19 -2.87 -15.22 17.11
CA ASP A 19 -3.07 -15.30 15.65
C ASP A 19 -2.29 -14.22 14.87
N MET A 20 -1.77 -13.22 15.58
CA MET A 20 -0.93 -12.15 15.02
C MET A 20 0.46 -12.61 14.55
N PRO A 21 1.17 -13.49 15.28
CA PRO A 21 2.35 -14.17 14.77
C PRO A 21 2.02 -15.10 13.58
N VAL A 22 0.79 -15.60 13.51
CA VAL A 22 0.33 -16.52 12.45
C VAL A 22 0.08 -15.77 11.13
N MET A 23 -0.32 -14.50 11.14
CA MET A 23 -0.34 -13.68 9.92
C MET A 23 1.06 -13.48 9.33
N ALA A 24 2.08 -13.29 10.17
CA ALA A 24 3.47 -13.22 9.73
C ALA A 24 3.99 -14.57 9.23
N GLY A 25 3.62 -15.67 9.91
CA GLY A 25 4.04 -17.03 9.55
C GLY A 25 3.37 -17.62 8.31
N ARG A 26 2.07 -17.37 8.08
CA ARG A 26 1.31 -17.94 6.95
C ARG A 26 1.48 -17.17 5.63
N ALA A 27 1.86 -15.89 5.67
CA ALA A 27 2.28 -15.17 4.46
C ALA A 27 3.58 -15.74 3.86
N SER A 28 4.37 -16.49 4.65
CA SER A 28 5.67 -17.03 4.23
C SER A 28 5.59 -18.19 3.22
N LEU A 29 4.42 -18.81 3.02
CA LEU A 29 4.27 -19.98 2.14
C LEU A 29 4.21 -19.64 0.64
N SER A 30 3.95 -18.38 0.26
CA SER A 30 3.81 -17.95 -1.15
C SER A 30 4.87 -16.96 -1.64
N GLY A 31 5.88 -16.60 -0.83
CA GLY A 31 6.87 -15.57 -1.21
C GLY A 31 6.32 -14.14 -1.29
N ILE A 32 5.11 -13.92 -0.79
CA ILE A 32 4.46 -12.61 -0.70
C ILE A 32 4.93 -11.94 0.60
N GLN A 33 5.43 -10.70 0.50
CA GLN A 33 5.88 -9.94 1.67
C GLN A 33 4.73 -9.78 2.70
N PRO A 34 4.95 -10.14 3.98
CA PRO A 34 3.93 -9.98 5.00
C PRO A 34 3.61 -8.50 5.24
N LYS A 35 2.31 -8.19 5.39
CA LYS A 35 1.84 -6.82 5.65
C LYS A 35 0.60 -6.81 6.54
N LEU A 36 0.46 -5.75 7.33
CA LEU A 36 -0.68 -5.50 8.22
C LEU A 36 -1.16 -4.06 8.09
N THR A 37 -2.43 -3.83 8.37
CA THR A 37 -2.96 -2.46 8.51
C THR A 37 -2.81 -1.99 9.95
N LEU A 38 -2.41 -0.73 10.13
CA LEU A 38 -2.04 -0.16 11.41
C LEU A 38 -2.86 1.11 11.72
N ILE A 39 -3.00 1.39 13.00
CA ILE A 39 -3.51 2.66 13.54
C ILE A 39 -2.37 3.29 14.34
N GLU A 40 -2.17 4.58 14.09
CA GLU A 40 -1.30 5.42 14.90
C GLU A 40 -2.08 5.99 16.09
N GLN A 41 -1.57 5.79 17.30
CA GLN A 41 -2.11 6.36 18.54
C GLN A 41 -0.94 6.86 19.39
N ASP A 42 -0.91 8.16 19.69
CA ASP A 42 0.13 8.80 20.51
C ASP A 42 1.57 8.50 20.03
N GLY A 43 1.78 8.51 18.71
CA GLY A 43 3.08 8.22 18.09
C GLY A 43 3.51 6.75 18.14
N LYS A 44 2.61 5.84 18.57
CA LYS A 44 2.81 4.39 18.53
C LYS A 44 1.89 3.76 17.49
N PHE A 45 2.33 2.64 16.95
CA PHE A 45 1.59 1.90 15.95
C PHE A 45 1.10 0.60 16.52
N ARG A 46 -0.20 0.38 16.41
CA ARG A 46 -0.81 -0.91 16.72
C ARG A 46 -1.53 -1.48 15.50
N PRO A 47 -1.71 -2.79 15.45
CA PRO A 47 -2.57 -3.44 14.47
C PRO A 47 -4.01 -2.92 14.55
N ALA A 48 -4.60 -2.69 13.38
CA ALA A 48 -6.00 -2.32 13.26
C ALA A 48 -6.89 -3.57 13.44
N ARG A 49 -7.97 -3.42 14.21
CA ARG A 49 -9.00 -4.45 14.37
C ARG A 49 -10.04 -4.36 13.26
N GLU A 50 -10.93 -5.34 13.22
CA GLU A 50 -12.01 -5.37 12.27
C GLU A 50 -12.88 -4.10 12.41
N LYS A 51 -13.23 -3.49 11.27
CA LYS A 51 -14.01 -2.24 11.16
C LYS A 51 -13.32 -0.96 11.66
N GLU A 52 -12.09 -1.03 12.20
CA GLU A 52 -11.35 0.18 12.51
C GLU A 52 -10.75 0.83 11.25
N LEU A 53 -10.67 2.16 11.26
CA LEU A 53 -10.07 2.94 10.18
C LEU A 53 -8.55 2.97 10.35
N SER A 54 -7.86 2.08 9.65
CA SER A 54 -6.38 2.10 9.61
C SER A 54 -5.85 3.32 8.87
N THR A 55 -4.78 3.89 9.41
CA THR A 55 -4.07 5.06 8.88
C THR A 55 -2.77 4.68 8.20
N HIS A 56 -2.20 3.52 8.53
CA HIS A 56 -0.90 3.07 8.04
C HIS A 56 -0.92 1.61 7.58
N ILE A 57 0.12 1.21 6.87
CA ILE A 57 0.44 -0.18 6.50
C ILE A 57 1.83 -0.50 7.05
N GLY A 58 1.94 -1.57 7.82
CA GLY A 58 3.22 -2.13 8.26
C GLY A 58 3.63 -3.28 7.36
N LYS A 59 4.81 -3.19 6.74
CA LYS A 59 5.43 -4.28 5.99
C LYS A 59 6.57 -4.89 6.78
N PHE A 60 6.66 -6.21 6.76
CA PHE A 60 7.67 -6.96 7.50
C PHE A 60 8.68 -7.59 6.53
N PRO A 61 9.90 -7.89 6.99
CA PRO A 61 10.83 -8.72 6.23
C PRO A 61 10.21 -10.09 5.94
N SER A 62 10.63 -10.69 4.84
CA SER A 62 10.30 -12.07 4.52
C SER A 62 11.46 -12.96 4.98
N PRO A 63 11.23 -14.19 5.48
CA PRO A 63 12.33 -15.12 5.80
C PRO A 63 13.27 -15.40 4.61
N ARG A 64 12.77 -15.22 3.37
CA ARG A 64 13.56 -15.39 2.15
C ARG A 64 14.34 -14.13 1.76
N HIS A 65 13.90 -12.97 2.26
CA HIS A 65 14.43 -11.65 1.92
C HIS A 65 14.38 -10.73 3.16
N GLU A 66 15.38 -10.87 4.02
CA GLU A 66 15.47 -10.11 5.28
C GLU A 66 15.66 -8.60 5.03
N ASP A 67 16.42 -8.24 3.99
CA ASP A 67 16.72 -6.85 3.63
C ASP A 67 15.59 -6.15 2.84
N LEU A 68 14.45 -6.82 2.60
CA LEU A 68 13.41 -6.31 1.71
C LEU A 68 12.83 -4.97 2.17
N THR A 69 12.59 -4.82 3.48
CA THR A 69 12.07 -3.58 4.06
C THR A 69 13.09 -2.45 4.00
N THR A 70 14.36 -2.75 4.26
CA THR A 70 15.48 -1.79 4.12
C THR A 70 15.64 -1.33 2.68
N ASN A 71 15.60 -2.26 1.73
CA ASN A 71 15.70 -1.94 0.31
C ASN A 71 14.56 -1.02 -0.15
N GLU A 72 13.31 -1.32 0.27
CA GLU A 72 12.15 -0.49 -0.04
C GLU A 72 12.26 0.91 0.60
N TYR A 73 12.72 1.00 1.85
CA TYR A 73 12.99 2.26 2.54
C TYR A 73 13.99 3.12 1.77
N LEU A 74 15.18 2.57 1.47
CA LEU A 74 16.25 3.29 0.79
C LEU A 74 15.87 3.70 -0.64
N THR A 75 15.20 2.81 -1.37
CA THR A 75 14.72 3.12 -2.73
C THR A 75 13.72 4.27 -2.72
N THR A 76 12.82 4.30 -1.73
CA THR A 76 11.84 5.38 -1.60
C THR A 76 12.51 6.68 -1.17
N MET A 77 13.50 6.65 -0.26
CA MET A 77 14.27 7.84 0.11
C MET A 77 15.05 8.40 -1.07
N ALA A 78 15.66 7.53 -1.89
CA ALA A 78 16.30 7.94 -3.13
C ALA A 78 15.30 8.61 -4.07
N LEU A 79 14.12 8.01 -4.27
CA LEU A 79 13.06 8.59 -5.10
C LEU A 79 12.65 9.99 -4.61
N LYS A 80 12.44 10.17 -3.29
CA LYS A 80 12.14 11.48 -2.69
C LYS A 80 13.24 12.51 -2.93
N ALA A 81 14.51 12.08 -2.90
CA ALA A 81 15.64 12.97 -3.16
C ALA A 81 15.75 13.36 -4.64
N PHE A 82 15.48 12.43 -5.56
CA PHE A 82 15.60 12.68 -7.00
C PHE A 82 14.36 13.36 -7.61
N LEU A 83 13.18 13.19 -7.01
CA LEU A 83 11.90 13.71 -7.49
C LEU A 83 11.20 14.55 -6.39
N PRO A 84 11.77 15.70 -5.97
CA PRO A 84 11.24 16.48 -4.85
C PRO A 84 9.87 17.14 -5.12
N GLY A 85 9.42 17.19 -6.37
CA GLY A 85 8.10 17.73 -6.75
C GLY A 85 6.99 16.67 -6.82
N ASP A 86 7.33 15.39 -6.68
CA ASP A 86 6.38 14.29 -6.86
C ASP A 86 5.75 13.89 -5.52
N ASN A 87 4.49 13.45 -5.60
CA ASN A 87 3.76 12.93 -4.44
C ASN A 87 4.20 11.49 -4.14
N ILE A 88 5.17 11.36 -3.25
CA ILE A 88 5.70 10.06 -2.81
C ILE A 88 5.27 9.80 -1.37
N VAL A 89 4.75 8.60 -1.11
CA VAL A 89 4.23 8.19 0.21
C VAL A 89 5.22 8.44 1.34
N ASP A 90 4.70 8.83 2.50
CA ASP A 90 5.49 8.91 3.73
C ASP A 90 5.69 7.53 4.32
N LEU A 91 6.95 7.24 4.65
CA LEU A 91 7.33 5.99 5.28
C LEU A 91 8.55 6.15 6.18
N HIS A 92 8.69 5.24 7.14
CA HIS A 92 9.83 5.14 8.04
C HIS A 92 9.96 3.73 8.60
N MET A 93 11.14 3.41 9.14
CA MET A 93 11.33 2.17 9.91
C MET A 93 10.88 2.38 11.35
N GLY A 94 10.06 1.47 11.88
CA GLY A 94 9.49 1.60 13.22
C GLY A 94 9.11 0.26 13.84
N ARG A 95 8.62 0.32 15.08
CA ARG A 95 8.09 -0.86 15.80
C ARG A 95 6.58 -0.80 15.88
N ILE A 96 5.96 -1.97 15.86
CA ILE A 96 4.52 -2.14 16.01
C ILE A 96 4.27 -2.86 17.34
N GLU A 97 3.29 -2.39 18.10
CA GLU A 97 2.89 -3.01 19.35
C GLU A 97 2.54 -4.48 19.15
N GLY A 98 3.11 -5.36 19.98
CA GLY A 98 2.94 -6.81 19.86
C GLY A 98 3.94 -7.51 18.92
N PHE A 99 4.84 -6.78 18.25
CA PHE A 99 5.88 -7.34 17.39
C PHE A 99 7.28 -6.96 17.88
N MET A 100 8.21 -7.92 17.84
CA MET A 100 9.60 -7.69 18.23
C MET A 100 10.45 -7.08 17.11
N GLU A 101 10.13 -7.42 15.87
CA GLU A 101 10.86 -7.00 14.67
C GLU A 101 10.51 -5.56 14.27
N GLN A 102 11.43 -4.90 13.56
CA GLN A 102 11.12 -3.64 12.89
C GLN A 102 10.28 -3.89 11.64
N ALA A 103 9.39 -2.94 11.35
CA ALA A 103 8.58 -2.91 10.15
C ALA A 103 8.83 -1.62 9.39
N LEU A 104 8.63 -1.68 8.07
CA LEU A 104 8.48 -0.50 7.25
C LEU A 104 7.04 0.01 7.38
N ILE A 105 6.87 1.16 8.03
CA ILE A 105 5.58 1.79 8.30
C ILE A 105 5.33 2.81 7.22
N ILE A 106 4.22 2.65 6.50
CA ILE A 106 3.85 3.45 5.34
C ILE A 106 2.52 4.13 5.62
N LYS A 107 2.45 5.44 5.50
CA LYS A 107 1.21 6.21 5.61
C LYS A 107 0.33 5.94 4.40
N ARG A 108 -0.94 5.66 4.64
CA ARG A 108 -1.91 5.39 3.57
C ARG A 108 -2.24 6.66 2.81
N PHE A 109 -2.04 6.66 1.50
CA PHE A 109 -2.45 7.76 0.62
C PHE A 109 -3.96 7.76 0.36
N ASP A 110 -4.64 6.61 0.54
CA ASP A 110 -6.06 6.47 0.31
C ASP A 110 -6.92 6.89 1.53
N ARG A 111 -6.34 7.69 2.42
CA ARG A 111 -6.97 8.23 3.62
C ARG A 111 -6.74 9.73 3.70
N THR A 112 -7.79 10.47 3.99
CA THR A 112 -7.73 11.90 4.31
C THR A 112 -7.23 12.10 5.75
N ALA A 113 -6.88 13.35 6.11
CA ALA A 113 -6.48 13.71 7.48
C ALA A 113 -7.58 13.37 8.51
N ASP A 114 -8.86 13.51 8.12
CA ASP A 114 -10.02 13.21 8.96
C ASP A 114 -10.40 11.71 8.94
N GLY A 115 -9.59 10.86 8.29
CA GLY A 115 -9.76 9.41 8.26
C GLY A 115 -10.75 8.90 7.20
N HIS A 116 -11.36 9.77 6.41
CA HIS A 116 -12.23 9.36 5.30
C HIS A 116 -11.44 8.64 4.21
N ARG A 117 -12.09 7.63 3.61
CA ARG A 117 -11.53 6.86 2.50
C ARG A 117 -11.57 7.66 1.21
N VAL A 118 -10.43 7.72 0.53
CA VAL A 118 -10.33 8.13 -0.86
C VAL A 118 -10.40 6.85 -1.70
N HIS A 119 -11.30 6.81 -2.68
CA HIS A 119 -11.38 5.66 -3.59
C HIS A 119 -10.22 5.69 -4.59
N PHE A 120 -9.64 4.53 -4.85
CA PHE A 120 -8.64 4.31 -5.89
C PHE A 120 -8.72 2.87 -6.39
N GLU A 121 -8.24 2.62 -7.60
CA GLU A 121 -8.21 1.31 -8.24
C GLU A 121 -6.81 1.05 -8.82
N GLU A 122 -6.37 -0.22 -8.83
CA GLU A 122 -5.13 -0.59 -9.53
C GLU A 122 -5.38 -0.75 -11.04
N PHE A 123 -4.36 -0.54 -11.88
CA PHE A 123 -4.52 -0.62 -13.34
C PHE A 123 -5.11 -1.94 -13.83
N ASN A 124 -4.79 -3.07 -13.18
CA ASN A 124 -5.38 -4.34 -13.59
C ASN A 124 -6.91 -4.36 -13.40
N GLN A 125 -7.42 -3.69 -12.36
CA GLN A 125 -8.87 -3.55 -12.16
C GLN A 125 -9.46 -2.62 -13.22
N LEU A 126 -8.81 -1.49 -13.50
CA LEU A 126 -9.23 -0.55 -14.54
C LEU A 126 -9.27 -1.19 -15.95
N LEU A 127 -8.33 -2.09 -16.22
CA LEU A 127 -8.21 -2.81 -17.49
C LEU A 127 -9.05 -4.10 -17.54
N GLY A 128 -9.71 -4.48 -16.44
CA GLY A 128 -10.51 -5.70 -16.37
C GLY A 128 -9.70 -7.00 -16.38
N TYR A 129 -8.41 -6.94 -16.02
CA TYR A 129 -7.53 -8.10 -15.98
C TYR A 129 -7.67 -8.89 -14.67
N PRO A 130 -7.62 -10.23 -14.73
CA PRO A 130 -7.65 -11.07 -13.53
C PRO A 130 -6.38 -10.84 -12.69
N SER A 131 -6.50 -11.06 -11.37
CA SER A 131 -5.44 -10.75 -10.41
C SER A 131 -4.16 -11.57 -10.63
N GLU A 132 -4.28 -12.72 -11.30
CA GLU A 132 -3.23 -13.67 -11.66
C GLU A 132 -2.42 -13.19 -12.88
N ALA A 133 -2.97 -12.29 -13.70
CA ALA A 133 -2.30 -11.75 -14.89
C ALA A 133 -1.34 -10.59 -14.59
N LYS A 134 -1.04 -10.31 -13.30
CA LYS A 134 -0.18 -9.20 -12.83
C LYS A 134 1.18 -9.08 -13.52
N TYR A 135 1.71 -10.18 -14.06
CA TYR A 135 3.04 -10.23 -14.67
C TYR A 135 3.04 -10.59 -16.17
N GLY A 136 1.86 -10.77 -16.78
CA GLY A 136 1.73 -11.25 -18.16
C GLY A 136 1.51 -10.15 -19.21
N GLU A 137 1.22 -8.92 -18.78
CA GLU A 137 0.67 -7.86 -19.63
C GLU A 137 1.66 -6.69 -19.81
N SER A 138 1.61 -6.04 -20.99
CA SER A 138 2.56 -5.01 -21.39
C SER A 138 2.19 -3.64 -20.83
N HIS A 139 3.18 -2.87 -20.37
CA HIS A 139 3.06 -1.44 -20.02
C HIS A 139 2.37 -0.60 -21.13
N LYS A 140 2.33 -1.10 -22.37
CA LYS A 140 1.55 -0.54 -23.47
C LYS A 140 0.06 -0.36 -23.13
N SER A 141 -0.60 -1.36 -22.51
CA SER A 141 -2.04 -1.28 -22.19
C SER A 141 -2.31 -0.17 -21.17
N MET A 142 -1.43 0.02 -20.19
CA MET A 142 -1.50 1.13 -19.23
C MET A 142 -1.35 2.48 -19.94
N ALA A 143 -0.36 2.62 -20.83
CA ALA A 143 -0.13 3.85 -21.59
C ALA A 143 -1.31 4.19 -22.53
N ASP A 144 -1.88 3.18 -23.19
CA ASP A 144 -3.06 3.34 -24.05
C ASP A 144 -4.28 3.78 -23.23
N PHE A 145 -4.48 3.21 -22.04
CA PHE A 145 -5.53 3.65 -21.11
C PHE A 145 -5.34 5.10 -20.68
N ILE A 146 -4.15 5.47 -20.19
CA ILE A 146 -3.87 6.84 -19.74
C ILE A 146 -4.14 7.85 -20.86
N ARG A 147 -3.70 7.55 -22.09
CA ARG A 147 -3.90 8.44 -23.25
C ARG A 147 -5.37 8.71 -23.56
N VAL A 148 -6.25 7.73 -23.34
CA VAL A 148 -7.69 7.84 -23.63
C VAL A 148 -8.45 8.41 -22.43
N ALA A 149 -8.14 7.95 -21.22
CA ALA A 149 -8.87 8.26 -19.99
C ALA A 149 -8.39 9.57 -19.31
N CYS A 150 -7.14 9.98 -19.52
CA CYS A 150 -6.57 11.21 -18.99
C CYS A 150 -6.22 12.17 -20.14
N PRO A 151 -7.19 12.94 -20.68
CA PRO A 151 -6.89 13.95 -21.67
C PRO A 151 -5.93 14.98 -21.04
N LEU A 152 -4.80 15.22 -21.72
CA LEU A 152 -3.60 16.02 -21.36
C LEU A 152 -3.81 17.41 -20.74
N LYS A 153 -5.04 17.87 -20.48
CA LYS A 153 -5.34 19.14 -19.82
C LYS A 153 -4.97 19.17 -18.32
N PHE A 154 -4.60 18.04 -17.72
CA PHE A 154 -4.25 17.95 -16.29
C PHE A 154 -2.75 18.02 -15.99
N ILE A 155 -1.87 18.14 -17.01
CA ILE A 155 -0.41 18.17 -16.82
C ILE A 155 0.15 19.61 -16.78
N ASP A 156 -0.66 20.63 -17.08
CA ASP A 156 -0.21 22.04 -17.05
C ASP A 156 -0.30 22.66 -15.63
N SER A 157 0.86 22.68 -14.98
CA SER A 157 1.36 23.64 -13.98
C SER A 157 0.44 24.80 -13.55
N THR A 158 -0.57 24.56 -12.71
CA THR A 158 -1.25 25.63 -11.93
C THR A 158 -1.67 25.18 -10.52
N CYS A 159 -0.72 24.80 -9.66
CA CYS A 159 -0.87 24.96 -8.19
C CYS A 159 0.23 25.88 -7.62
N ALA A 160 0.69 26.88 -8.40
CA ALA A 160 1.70 27.85 -7.98
C ALA A 160 1.16 29.09 -7.25
N SER A 161 -0.15 29.22 -6.96
CA SER A 161 -0.71 30.49 -6.46
C SER A 161 -1.60 30.45 -5.21
N SER A 162 -1.86 29.30 -4.56
CA SER A 162 -2.54 29.29 -3.25
C SER A 162 -2.35 27.96 -2.50
N PRO A 163 -1.87 27.96 -1.24
CA PRO A 163 -1.70 26.73 -0.46
C PRO A 163 -3.02 26.08 0.00
N ASP A 164 -4.12 26.83 0.04
CA ASP A 164 -5.32 26.45 0.79
C ASP A 164 -6.52 25.98 -0.07
N SER A 165 -6.35 25.78 -1.39
CA SER A 165 -7.48 25.42 -2.28
C SER A 165 -7.21 24.28 -3.27
N CYS A 166 -6.08 23.57 -3.16
CA CYS A 166 -5.75 22.46 -4.05
C CYS A 166 -6.32 21.14 -3.44
N SER A 167 -7.65 20.95 -3.46
CA SER A 167 -8.28 19.64 -3.20
C SER A 167 -8.16 18.71 -4.43
N ALA A 168 -7.00 18.73 -5.08
CA ALA A 168 -6.73 17.95 -6.27
C ALA A 168 -6.31 16.55 -5.83
N ILE A 169 -7.27 15.64 -5.77
CA ILE A 169 -6.98 14.22 -5.92
C ILE A 169 -7.37 13.81 -7.34
N PRO A 170 -6.40 13.74 -8.26
CA PRO A 170 -6.48 12.82 -9.37
C PRO A 170 -5.28 11.89 -9.26
N ILE A 171 -5.44 10.79 -8.52
CA ILE A 171 -4.47 9.69 -8.62
C ILE A 171 -4.85 8.92 -9.89
N CYS A 172 -4.20 9.29 -11.00
CA CYS A 172 -3.92 8.38 -12.09
C CYS A 172 -2.40 8.15 -12.10
N ILE A 173 -1.94 7.22 -11.27
CA ILE A 173 -0.64 6.54 -11.38
C ILE A 173 -0.90 5.06 -11.18
#